data_AF-A0A817YLD1-F1
#
_entry.id   AF-A0A817YLD1-F1
#
_cell.length_a   1.000
_cell.length_b   1.000
_cell.length_c   1.000
_cell.angle_alpha   90.00
_cell.angle_beta   90.00
_cell.angle_gamma   90.00
#
_symmetry.space_group_name_H-M   'P 1'
#
loop_
_entity.id
_entity.type
_entity.pdbx_description
1 polymer ?
#
loop_
_entity_poly.entity_id
_entity_poly.type
_entity_poly.pdbx_seq_one_letter_code
_entity_poly.pdbx_strand_id
1 'polypeptide(L)'
;MKNKLNGYVAAVVPVNIFIHVKRKFTAVIFAIIADERLRIVNQVINETSVKVDDGLQTTLQALIDAVSSVGQDGSKQSEVLFPNLQIFSGDNSEISKRNKEKYIDYGISNFHFAAFFIAYLIWGYVLIALFTWIIYMAIDSSITYGSVRLIEKVLKLIIPVLLLLLLLLIFFKQYIDKILARFVFLQDYENILAIDNRRILMIFLYFNFFLDVFLVLISSIVSIIISIIGGILHMSRLDYSPMGRKVETFDAGFQAYCDSIHMEAAHRNPIMLTFSSSLYGCIKIKQHSVKHMIISTRANEELGKDYSSTAIKKLYLILILLRNPSLVVLRTHAFNRLKDKKNQNFK
;
A
#
# COMPACT_ATOMS: atom_id res chain seq x y z
N MET A 1 33.70 -27.99 -30.20
CA MET A 1 33.90 -27.14 -31.38
C MET A 1 32.56 -27.08 -32.12
N LYS A 2 31.83 -25.98 -32.32
CA LYS A 2 32.19 -24.57 -32.49
C LYS A 2 31.10 -23.66 -31.88
N ASN A 3 31.55 -22.59 -31.24
CA ASN A 3 30.76 -21.44 -30.82
C ASN A 3 30.18 -20.69 -32.03
N LYS A 4 28.97 -20.14 -31.89
CA LYS A 4 28.49 -19.00 -32.69
C LYS A 4 27.78 -18.02 -31.76
N LEU A 5 28.55 -17.08 -31.19
CA LEU A 5 28.04 -15.82 -30.69
C LEU A 5 27.70 -14.94 -31.90
N ASN A 6 26.43 -14.58 -32.07
CA ASN A 6 26.06 -13.44 -32.90
C ASN A 6 25.86 -12.23 -31.97
N GLY A 7 26.70 -11.22 -32.16
CA GLY A 7 26.61 -9.94 -31.46
C GLY A 7 25.43 -9.12 -31.99
N TYR A 8 24.71 -8.48 -31.08
CA TYR A 8 23.78 -7.42 -31.41
C TYR A 8 24.55 -6.09 -31.36
N VAL A 9 24.72 -5.48 -32.53
CA VAL A 9 25.16 -4.10 -32.70
C VAL A 9 23.96 -3.19 -32.41
N ALA A 10 24.01 -2.42 -31.33
CA ALA A 10 23.02 -1.39 -31.04
C ALA A 10 23.32 -0.14 -31.87
N ALA A 11 22.30 0.37 -32.57
CA ALA A 11 22.35 1.63 -33.31
C ALA A 11 22.55 2.81 -32.34
N VAL A 12 23.55 3.65 -32.63
CA VAL A 12 23.81 4.91 -31.92
C VAL A 12 22.79 5.94 -32.39
N VAL A 13 21.81 6.24 -31.53
CA VAL A 13 20.88 7.38 -31.73
C VAL A 13 21.53 8.64 -31.13
N PRO A 14 21.63 9.75 -31.88
CA PRO A 14 22.38 10.93 -31.45
C PRO A 14 21.76 11.62 -30.23
N VAL A 15 22.60 11.82 -29.20
CA VAL A 15 22.25 12.25 -27.83
C VAL A 15 21.95 13.76 -27.71
N ASN A 16 22.06 14.54 -28.79
CA ASN A 16 22.20 16.00 -28.67
C ASN A 16 20.90 16.85 -28.73
N ILE A 17 19.70 16.26 -28.80
CA ILE A 17 18.44 17.04 -28.82
C ILE A 17 17.65 16.96 -27.49
N PHE A 18 17.95 15.99 -26.62
CA PHE A 18 17.20 15.76 -25.36
C PHE A 18 17.83 16.37 -24.10
N ILE A 19 18.94 17.09 -24.21
CA ILE A 19 19.75 17.51 -23.05
C ILE A 19 19.17 18.74 -22.32
N HIS A 20 18.43 19.62 -22.99
CA HIS A 20 18.00 20.89 -22.35
C HIS A 20 16.64 20.87 -21.66
N VAL A 21 15.69 20.04 -22.08
CA VAL A 21 14.34 20.01 -21.47
C VAL A 21 14.32 19.18 -20.17
N LYS A 22 15.26 18.25 -19.98
CA LYS A 22 15.26 17.35 -18.81
C LYS A 22 15.86 17.93 -17.53
N ARG A 23 16.75 18.92 -17.54
CA ARG A 23 17.46 19.29 -16.28
C ARG A 23 16.54 19.87 -15.19
N LYS A 24 15.51 20.63 -15.54
CA LYS A 24 14.56 21.16 -14.52
C LYS A 24 13.54 20.09 -14.10
N PHE A 25 13.00 19.32 -15.04
CA PHE A 25 11.99 18.30 -14.75
C PHE A 25 12.59 17.07 -14.04
N THR A 26 13.78 16.62 -14.46
CA THR A 26 14.54 15.58 -13.77
C THR A 26 15.06 16.08 -12.43
N ALA A 27 15.46 17.35 -12.27
CA ALA A 27 15.81 17.89 -10.95
C ALA A 27 14.62 17.99 -10.00
N VAL A 28 13.41 18.27 -10.47
CA VAL A 28 12.20 18.29 -9.63
C VAL A 28 11.82 16.87 -9.22
N ILE A 29 11.86 15.89 -10.13
CA ILE A 29 11.63 14.49 -9.79
C ILE A 29 12.75 13.93 -8.89
N PHE A 30 14.02 14.31 -9.12
CA PHE A 30 15.13 13.96 -8.22
C PHE A 30 15.02 14.67 -6.87
N ALA A 31 14.53 15.91 -6.80
CA ALA A 31 14.32 16.62 -5.53
C ALA A 31 13.19 15.98 -4.73
N ILE A 32 12.09 15.59 -5.39
CA ILE A 32 10.96 14.89 -4.76
C ILE A 32 11.38 13.49 -4.26
N ILE A 33 12.28 12.79 -4.98
CA ILE A 33 12.78 11.46 -4.59
C ILE A 33 13.96 11.53 -3.60
N ALA A 34 14.77 12.60 -3.64
CA ALA A 34 15.95 12.76 -2.79
C ALA A 34 15.61 13.36 -1.42
N ASP A 35 14.57 14.19 -1.29
CA ASP A 35 14.17 14.82 -0.01
C ASP A 35 13.78 13.75 1.04
N GLU A 36 13.22 12.62 0.58
CA GLU A 36 12.89 11.48 1.45
C GLU A 36 14.11 10.64 1.85
N ARG A 37 15.15 10.59 1.00
CA ARG A 37 16.37 9.78 1.24
C ARG A 37 17.46 10.54 1.99
N LEU A 38 17.55 11.86 1.83
CA LEU A 38 18.52 12.71 2.54
C LEU A 38 18.20 12.84 4.03
N ARG A 39 16.92 12.76 4.44
CA ARG A 39 16.54 12.66 5.85
C ARG A 39 17.03 11.38 6.51
N ILE A 40 16.88 10.24 5.82
CA ILE A 40 17.30 8.94 6.33
C ILE A 40 18.84 8.83 6.35
N VAL A 41 19.53 9.36 5.34
CA VAL A 41 21.00 9.31 5.28
C VAL A 41 21.65 10.27 6.29
N ASN A 42 21.11 11.47 6.53
CA ASN A 42 21.63 12.37 7.56
C ASN A 42 21.37 11.86 8.99
N GLN A 43 20.29 11.09 9.19
CA GLN A 43 20.03 10.44 10.48
C GLN A 43 21.00 9.27 10.71
N VAL A 44 21.30 8.49 9.66
CA VAL A 44 22.25 7.35 9.74
C VAL A 44 23.72 7.78 9.84
N ILE A 45 24.10 8.92 9.24
CA ILE A 45 25.48 9.46 9.30
C ILE A 45 25.76 10.11 10.67
N ASN A 46 24.78 10.76 11.30
CA ASN A 46 24.96 11.33 12.64
C ASN A 46 24.97 10.29 13.77
N GLU A 47 24.37 9.10 13.55
CA GLU A 47 24.40 8.00 14.52
C GLU A 47 25.69 7.15 14.45
N THR A 48 26.50 7.29 13.40
CA THR A 48 27.72 6.47 13.20
C THR A 48 29.01 7.09 13.75
N SER A 49 28.94 8.20 14.50
CA SER A 49 30.14 8.88 15.03
C SER A 49 30.11 9.20 16.53
N VAL A 50 29.67 8.28 17.40
CA VAL A 50 30.01 8.39 18.83
C VAL A 50 30.47 7.05 19.40
N LYS A 51 31.71 7.06 19.88
CA LYS A 51 32.43 6.00 20.59
C LYS A 51 31.69 5.54 21.85
N VAL A 52 31.63 4.21 22.00
CA VAL A 52 31.81 3.38 23.22
C VAL A 52 32.60 4.15 24.32
N ASP A 53 32.16 4.34 25.56
CA ASP A 53 31.61 3.41 26.57
C ASP A 53 30.78 4.16 27.65
N ASP A 54 30.18 3.42 28.59
CA ASP A 54 29.45 3.81 29.82
C ASP A 54 27.98 4.31 29.72
N GLY A 55 27.46 4.63 28.52
CA GLY A 55 26.08 5.12 28.35
C GLY A 55 24.97 4.07 28.18
N LEU A 56 25.31 2.77 28.13
CA LEU A 56 24.45 1.70 27.61
C LEU A 56 23.22 1.37 28.49
N GLN A 57 23.25 1.65 29.80
CA GLN A 57 22.11 1.40 30.69
C GLN A 57 21.04 2.50 30.60
N THR A 58 21.45 3.76 30.45
CA THR A 58 20.55 4.92 30.29
C THR A 58 19.88 4.96 28.92
N THR A 59 20.57 4.52 27.86
CA THR A 59 19.98 4.46 26.52
C THR A 59 19.00 3.30 26.36
N LEU A 60 19.22 2.15 27.02
CA LEU A 60 18.25 1.06 27.06
C LEU A 60 16.97 1.44 27.83
N GLN A 61 17.09 2.19 28.93
CA GLN A 61 15.93 2.67 29.69
C GLN A 61 15.14 3.72 28.88
N ALA A 62 15.82 4.63 28.19
CA ALA A 62 15.18 5.59 27.28
C ALA A 62 14.52 4.91 26.06
N LEU A 63 15.07 3.79 25.57
CA LEU A 63 14.47 3.00 24.49
C LEU A 63 13.22 2.23 24.95
N ILE A 64 13.22 1.72 26.18
CA ILE A 64 12.04 1.08 26.79
C ILE A 64 10.92 2.11 27.04
N ASP A 65 11.27 3.31 27.50
CA ASP A 65 10.30 4.39 27.71
C ASP A 65 9.76 4.96 26.38
N ALA A 66 10.61 5.07 25.35
CA ALA A 66 10.19 5.48 24.00
C ALA A 66 9.33 4.43 23.28
N VAL A 67 9.62 3.14 23.47
CA VAL A 67 8.78 2.05 22.93
C VAL A 67 7.42 1.99 23.66
N SER A 68 7.40 2.34 24.96
CA SER A 68 6.16 2.41 25.74
C SER A 68 5.30 3.62 25.37
N SER A 69 5.90 4.76 24.98
CA SER A 69 5.17 5.96 24.52
C SER A 69 4.65 5.85 23.09
N VAL A 70 5.29 5.05 22.22
CA VAL A 70 4.77 4.74 20.86
C VAL A 70 3.57 3.78 20.93
N GLY A 71 3.44 3.01 22.01
CA GLY A 71 2.36 2.04 22.22
C GLY A 71 0.98 2.62 22.54
N GLN A 72 0.83 3.92 22.80
CA GLN A 72 -0.47 4.50 23.20
C GLN A 72 -1.10 5.48 22.20
N ASP A 73 -0.35 5.99 21.22
CA ASP A 73 -0.91 6.90 20.20
C ASP A 73 -1.14 6.23 18.82
N GLY A 74 -0.80 4.94 18.70
CA GLY A 74 -0.91 4.16 17.46
C GLY A 74 -2.30 3.59 17.13
N SER A 75 -3.34 3.91 17.91
CA SER A 75 -4.65 3.26 17.74
C SER A 75 -5.53 3.82 16.60
N LYS A 76 -5.08 4.85 15.85
CA LYS A 76 -5.86 5.43 14.74
C LYS A 76 -5.08 5.81 13.48
N GLN A 77 -3.78 5.55 13.38
CA GLN A 77 -2.98 5.87 12.18
C GLN A 77 -2.29 4.66 11.53
N SER A 78 -2.55 3.44 12.01
CA SER A 78 -1.97 2.20 11.50
C SER A 78 -2.88 1.47 10.50
N GLU A 79 -3.35 2.14 9.44
CA GLU A 79 -4.23 1.48 8.47
C GLU A 79 -3.98 1.88 7.02
N VAL A 80 -2.73 2.19 6.68
CA VAL A 80 -2.26 2.15 5.28
C VAL A 80 -0.91 1.42 5.27
N LEU A 81 -0.95 0.13 5.57
CA LEU A 81 0.21 -0.73 5.39
C LEU A 81 0.52 -0.74 3.88
N PHE A 82 1.73 -0.36 3.47
CA PHE A 82 2.12 -0.36 2.06
C PHE A 82 1.71 -1.70 1.39
N PRO A 83 1.08 -1.70 0.20
CA PRO A 83 0.51 -2.90 -0.42
C PRO A 83 1.51 -4.07 -0.54
N ASN A 84 2.78 -3.75 -0.77
CA ASN A 84 3.88 -4.72 -0.80
C ASN A 84 4.04 -5.47 0.54
N LEU A 85 3.92 -4.76 1.66
CA LEU A 85 4.07 -5.33 2.99
C LEU A 85 2.87 -6.20 3.38
N GLN A 86 1.66 -5.81 2.95
CA GLN A 86 0.45 -6.64 3.12
C GLN A 86 0.64 -8.01 2.44
N ILE A 87 1.13 -8.02 1.20
CA ILE A 87 1.40 -9.27 0.47
C ILE A 87 2.49 -10.10 1.15
N PHE A 88 3.53 -9.47 1.71
CA PHE A 88 4.55 -10.21 2.47
C PHE A 88 4.00 -10.82 3.76
N SER A 89 3.09 -10.14 4.44
CA SER A 89 2.38 -10.69 5.61
C SER A 89 1.36 -11.78 5.25
N GLY A 90 1.01 -11.90 3.96
CA GLY A 90 -0.02 -12.82 3.49
C GLY A 90 -1.44 -12.36 3.82
N ASP A 91 -1.61 -11.10 4.19
CA ASP A 91 -2.92 -10.47 4.32
C ASP A 91 -3.51 -10.26 2.91
N ASN A 92 -4.79 -10.62 2.75
CA ASN A 92 -5.51 -10.55 1.47
C ASN A 92 -6.74 -9.63 1.58
N SER A 93 -6.66 -8.66 2.51
CA SER A 93 -7.71 -7.67 2.75
C SER A 93 -7.89 -6.75 1.54
N GLU A 94 -6.82 -6.24 0.94
CA GLU A 94 -6.90 -5.36 -0.24
C GLU A 94 -6.68 -6.12 -1.56
N ILE A 95 -5.71 -7.03 -1.60
CA ILE A 95 -5.30 -7.72 -2.83
C ILE A 95 -5.75 -9.17 -2.79
N SER A 96 -6.34 -9.64 -3.90
CA SER A 96 -6.80 -11.02 -4.00
C SER A 96 -5.66 -12.03 -3.84
N LYS A 97 -5.98 -13.19 -3.26
CA LYS A 97 -4.98 -14.24 -3.06
C LYS A 97 -4.47 -14.78 -4.40
N ARG A 98 -3.16 -15.02 -4.47
CA ARG A 98 -2.49 -15.61 -5.65
C ARG A 98 -3.15 -16.91 -6.10
N ASN A 99 -3.55 -16.99 -7.38
CA ASN A 99 -4.06 -18.21 -8.01
C ASN A 99 -2.96 -18.88 -8.86
N LYS A 100 -2.84 -20.21 -8.77
CA LYS A 100 -1.88 -21.01 -9.54
C LYS A 100 -2.17 -21.02 -11.04
N GLU A 101 -3.45 -20.89 -11.40
CA GLU A 101 -3.89 -20.91 -12.79
C GLU A 101 -3.45 -19.66 -13.56
N LYS A 102 -3.19 -18.55 -12.85
CA LYS A 102 -2.83 -17.24 -13.43
C LYS A 102 -1.33 -16.94 -13.46
N TYR A 103 -0.47 -17.94 -13.27
CA TYR A 103 0.99 -17.71 -13.21
C TYR A 103 1.58 -17.17 -14.51
N ILE A 104 1.04 -17.58 -15.65
CA ILE A 104 1.45 -17.07 -16.96
C ILE A 104 1.05 -15.60 -17.08
N ASP A 105 -0.17 -15.26 -16.65
CA ASP A 105 -0.71 -13.91 -16.67
C ASP A 105 0.14 -12.97 -15.80
N TYR A 106 0.55 -13.40 -14.59
CA TYR A 106 1.44 -12.62 -13.74
C TYR A 106 2.77 -12.26 -14.43
N GLY A 107 3.32 -13.18 -15.23
CA GLY A 107 4.53 -12.94 -16.00
C GLY A 107 4.34 -11.93 -17.12
N ILE A 108 3.28 -12.09 -17.90
CA ILE A 108 2.94 -11.21 -19.02
C ILE A 108 2.62 -9.79 -18.51
N SER A 109 1.78 -9.68 -17.48
CA SER A 109 1.40 -8.41 -16.86
C SER A 109 2.62 -7.64 -16.35
N ASN A 110 3.61 -8.32 -15.75
CA ASN A 110 4.83 -7.66 -15.28
C ASN A 110 5.67 -7.04 -16.42
N PHE A 111 5.70 -7.64 -17.60
CA PHE A 111 6.39 -7.06 -18.77
C PHE A 111 5.66 -5.82 -19.29
N HIS A 112 4.32 -5.83 -19.27
CA HIS A 112 3.51 -4.73 -19.77
C HIS A 112 3.21 -3.65 -18.73
N PHE A 113 3.49 -3.88 -17.45
CA PHE A 113 3.21 -2.94 -16.36
C PHE A 113 3.79 -1.56 -16.61
N ALA A 114 5.07 -1.48 -17.00
CA ALA A 114 5.72 -0.19 -17.29
C ALA A 114 5.07 0.55 -18.48
N ALA A 115 4.59 -0.18 -19.49
CA ALA A 115 3.88 0.39 -20.62
C ALA A 115 2.50 0.90 -20.22
N PHE A 116 1.74 0.13 -19.43
CA PHE A 116 0.47 0.59 -18.86
C PHE A 116 0.67 1.84 -18.00
N PHE A 117 1.67 1.85 -17.11
CA PHE A 117 1.97 3.01 -16.27
C PHE A 117 2.15 4.29 -17.09
N ILE A 118 3.00 4.25 -18.12
CA ILE A 118 3.27 5.40 -18.98
C ILE A 118 2.02 5.79 -19.79
N ALA A 119 1.28 4.82 -20.31
CA ALA A 119 0.08 5.07 -21.11
C ALA A 119 -1.01 5.77 -20.28
N TYR A 120 -1.32 5.28 -19.08
CA TYR A 120 -2.29 5.89 -18.17
C TYR A 120 -1.83 7.27 -17.67
N LEU A 121 -0.52 7.48 -17.49
CA LEU A 121 0.01 8.79 -17.13
C LEU A 121 -0.22 9.81 -18.26
N ILE A 122 0.05 9.43 -19.51
CA ILE A 122 -0.20 10.29 -20.68
C ILE A 122 -1.70 10.55 -20.85
N TRP A 123 -2.53 9.50 -20.79
CA TRP A 123 -3.99 9.62 -20.92
C TRP A 123 -4.60 10.46 -19.80
N GLY A 124 -4.16 10.27 -18.56
CA GLY A 124 -4.57 11.08 -17.42
C GLY A 124 -4.22 12.55 -17.62
N TYR A 125 -3.01 12.85 -18.10
CA TYR A 125 -2.62 14.24 -18.43
C TYR A 125 -3.50 14.85 -19.52
N VAL A 126 -3.77 14.11 -20.60
CA VAL A 126 -4.67 14.57 -21.69
C VAL A 126 -6.08 14.83 -21.17
N LEU A 127 -6.64 13.95 -20.33
CA LEU A 127 -7.97 14.11 -19.76
C LEU A 127 -8.05 15.31 -18.82
N ILE A 128 -7.06 15.51 -17.95
CA ILE A 128 -7.02 16.68 -17.06
C ILE A 128 -6.89 17.97 -17.87
N ALA A 129 -6.07 17.99 -18.92
CA ALA A 129 -5.91 19.14 -19.80
C ALA A 129 -7.21 19.45 -20.55
N LEU A 130 -7.87 18.44 -21.11
CA LEU A 130 -9.17 18.58 -21.79
C LEU A 130 -10.24 19.10 -20.83
N PHE A 131 -10.34 18.52 -19.63
CA PHE A 131 -11.28 18.95 -18.60
C PHE A 131 -11.05 20.40 -18.19
N THR A 132 -9.79 20.80 -17.98
CA THR A 132 -9.42 22.18 -17.68
C THR A 132 -9.75 23.12 -18.83
N TRP A 133 -9.54 22.69 -20.07
CA TRP A 133 -9.88 23.46 -21.26
C TRP A 133 -11.40 23.66 -21.41
N ILE A 134 -12.21 22.64 -21.15
CA ILE A 134 -13.68 22.76 -21.11
C ILE A 134 -14.11 23.77 -20.05
N ILE A 135 -13.53 23.70 -18.84
CA ILE A 135 -13.84 24.65 -17.76
C ILE A 135 -13.48 26.07 -18.19
N TYR A 136 -12.30 26.26 -18.79
CA TYR A 136 -11.87 27.58 -19.28
C TYR A 136 -12.83 28.12 -20.35
N MET A 137 -13.20 27.31 -21.34
CA MET A 137 -14.18 27.68 -22.36
C MET A 137 -15.57 27.98 -21.78
N ALA A 138 -16.00 27.23 -20.77
CA ALA A 138 -17.28 27.48 -20.11
C ALA A 138 -17.28 28.82 -19.35
N ILE A 139 -16.16 29.16 -18.69
CA ILE A 139 -15.98 30.45 -18.00
C ILE A 139 -15.93 31.59 -19.03
N ASP A 140 -15.11 31.46 -20.07
CA ASP A 140 -14.94 32.47 -21.10
C ASP A 140 -16.23 32.73 -21.89
N SER A 141 -16.96 31.66 -22.23
CA SER A 141 -18.29 31.74 -22.84
C SER A 141 -19.30 32.45 -21.91
N SER A 142 -19.28 32.12 -20.61
CA SER A 142 -20.15 32.77 -19.62
C SER A 142 -19.87 34.27 -19.50
N ILE A 143 -18.61 34.70 -19.64
CA ILE A 143 -18.20 36.11 -19.60
C ILE A 143 -18.55 36.81 -20.92
N THR A 144 -18.26 36.20 -22.07
CA THR A 144 -18.39 36.82 -23.40
C THR A 144 -19.84 36.95 -23.85
N TYR A 145 -20.68 35.94 -23.62
CA TYR A 145 -22.12 36.00 -23.91
C TYR A 145 -22.94 36.69 -22.81
N GLY A 146 -22.28 37.26 -21.80
CA GLY A 146 -22.84 37.99 -20.65
C GLY A 146 -23.57 39.30 -20.99
N SER A 147 -24.35 39.33 -22.07
CA SER A 147 -25.19 40.46 -22.49
C SER A 147 -26.50 40.56 -21.68
N VAL A 148 -26.45 40.25 -20.38
CA VAL A 148 -27.54 40.45 -19.41
C VAL A 148 -26.97 40.74 -18.01
N ARG A 149 -26.25 41.85 -17.86
CA ARG A 149 -25.68 42.33 -16.57
C ARG A 149 -26.67 42.35 -15.39
N LEU A 150 -27.98 42.41 -15.65
CA LEU A 150 -29.03 42.34 -14.64
C LEU A 150 -29.36 40.90 -14.21
N ILE A 151 -29.48 39.97 -15.16
CA ILE A 151 -29.70 38.55 -14.87
C ILE A 151 -28.47 37.97 -14.17
N GLU A 152 -27.26 38.37 -14.55
CA GLU A 152 -26.04 37.94 -13.85
C GLU A 152 -26.03 38.39 -12.38
N LYS A 153 -26.43 39.63 -12.08
CA LYS A 153 -26.50 40.14 -10.69
C LYS A 153 -27.58 39.43 -9.88
N VAL A 154 -28.76 39.27 -10.46
CA VAL A 154 -29.90 38.59 -9.81
C VAL A 154 -29.58 37.12 -9.57
N LEU A 155 -28.99 36.45 -10.55
CA LEU A 155 -28.59 35.06 -10.46
C LEU A 155 -27.42 34.85 -9.49
N LYS A 156 -26.43 35.75 -9.46
CA LYS A 156 -25.35 35.77 -8.45
C LYS A 156 -25.86 36.01 -7.02
N LEU A 157 -27.00 36.66 -6.84
CA LEU A 157 -27.62 36.85 -5.53
C LEU A 157 -28.50 35.65 -5.14
N ILE A 158 -29.30 35.15 -6.08
CA ILE A 158 -30.26 34.07 -5.83
C ILE A 158 -29.56 32.72 -5.67
N ILE A 159 -28.56 32.40 -6.50
CA ILE A 159 -27.85 31.11 -6.43
C ILE A 159 -27.25 30.85 -5.04
N PRO A 160 -26.42 31.73 -4.44
CA PRO A 160 -25.81 31.44 -3.15
C PRO A 160 -26.85 31.41 -2.02
N VAL A 161 -27.90 32.22 -2.09
CA VAL A 161 -28.99 32.21 -1.10
C VAL A 161 -29.78 30.90 -1.19
N LEU A 162 -30.12 30.44 -2.40
CA LEU A 162 -30.82 29.19 -2.62
C LEU A 162 -29.97 27.98 -2.24
N LEU A 163 -28.68 27.99 -2.57
CA LEU A 163 -27.74 26.93 -2.20
C LEU A 163 -27.54 26.88 -0.69
N LEU A 164 -27.38 28.03 -0.02
CA LEU A 164 -27.25 28.12 1.43
C LEU A 164 -28.53 27.65 2.12
N LEU A 165 -29.71 28.03 1.62
CA LEU A 165 -30.99 27.59 2.15
C LEU A 165 -31.18 26.08 1.99
N LEU A 166 -30.82 25.52 0.85
CA LEU A 166 -30.88 24.09 0.58
C LEU A 166 -29.89 23.31 1.46
N LEU A 167 -28.67 23.82 1.61
CA LEU A 167 -27.66 23.26 2.48
C LEU A 167 -28.12 23.30 3.95
N LEU A 168 -28.63 24.44 4.40
CA LEU A 168 -29.18 24.59 5.74
C LEU A 168 -30.36 23.65 5.98
N LEU A 169 -31.24 23.46 4.99
CA LEU A 169 -32.34 22.49 5.07
C LEU A 169 -31.80 21.06 5.25
N ILE A 170 -30.79 20.66 4.48
CA ILE A 170 -30.15 19.33 4.60
C ILE A 170 -29.53 19.14 5.98
N PHE A 171 -28.71 20.09 6.43
CA PHE A 171 -28.03 20.01 7.73
C PHE A 171 -29.02 20.05 8.89
N PHE A 172 -30.04 20.93 8.82
CA PHE A 172 -31.09 21.02 9.82
C PHE A 172 -31.89 19.72 9.90
N LYS A 173 -32.29 19.16 8.74
CA LYS A 173 -33.00 17.89 8.67
C LYS A 173 -32.17 16.75 9.24
N GLN A 174 -30.90 16.62 8.83
CA GLN A 174 -29.99 15.60 9.35
C GLN A 174 -29.76 15.74 10.87
N TYR A 175 -29.75 16.97 11.38
CA TYR A 175 -29.62 17.23 12.82
C TYR A 175 -30.86 16.81 13.60
N ILE A 176 -32.07 17.16 13.10
CA ILE A 176 -33.35 16.75 13.69
C ILE A 176 -33.46 15.23 13.70
N ASP A 177 -33.13 14.56 12.60
CA ASP A 177 -33.18 13.08 12.52
C ASP A 177 -32.26 12.42 13.56
N LYS A 178 -31.05 12.96 13.76
CA LYS A 178 -30.10 12.44 14.78
C LYS A 178 -30.63 12.63 16.19
N ILE A 179 -31.23 13.77 16.49
CA ILE A 179 -31.85 14.04 17.80
C ILE A 179 -33.03 13.08 18.01
N LEU A 180 -33.92 12.96 17.04
CA LEU A 180 -35.09 12.09 17.16
C LEU A 180 -34.69 10.61 17.27
N ALA A 181 -33.69 10.18 16.52
CA ALA A 181 -33.11 8.85 16.65
C ALA A 181 -32.58 8.58 18.06
N ARG A 182 -31.85 9.55 18.64
CA ARG A 182 -31.25 9.40 19.97
C ARG A 182 -32.29 9.42 21.10
N PHE A 183 -33.30 10.28 21.03
CA PHE A 183 -34.22 10.52 22.14
C PHE A 183 -35.55 9.78 22.04
N VAL A 184 -36.03 9.46 20.84
CA VAL A 184 -37.38 8.90 20.63
C VAL A 184 -37.35 7.45 20.16
N PHE A 185 -36.37 7.07 19.34
CA PHE A 185 -36.35 5.74 18.71
C PHE A 185 -35.46 4.72 19.41
N LEU A 186 -34.35 5.16 20.01
CA LEU A 186 -33.34 4.26 20.59
C LEU A 186 -33.54 4.08 22.10
N GLN A 187 -33.59 2.83 22.55
CA GLN A 187 -33.86 2.48 23.95
C GLN A 187 -32.64 2.71 24.86
N ASP A 188 -31.45 2.30 24.40
CA ASP A 188 -30.17 2.51 25.09
C ASP A 188 -29.10 2.98 24.09
N TYR A 189 -28.55 4.18 24.28
CA TYR A 189 -27.61 4.81 23.34
C TYR A 189 -26.26 4.06 23.22
N GLU A 190 -25.83 3.33 24.26
CA GLU A 190 -24.44 2.89 24.38
C GLU A 190 -24.24 1.37 24.38
N ASN A 191 -25.26 0.57 24.71
CA ASN A 191 -25.07 -0.86 24.96
C ASN A 191 -25.81 -1.79 23.98
N ILE A 192 -26.99 -1.41 23.49
CA ILE A 192 -27.82 -2.30 22.65
C ILE A 192 -28.55 -1.47 21.58
N LEU A 193 -28.38 -1.84 20.31
CA LEU A 193 -29.14 -1.27 19.19
C LEU A 193 -30.59 -1.82 19.20
N ALA A 194 -31.39 -1.38 20.16
CA ALA A 194 -32.79 -1.77 20.32
C ALA A 194 -33.72 -0.57 20.10
N ILE A 195 -34.77 -0.79 19.30
CA ILE A 195 -35.79 0.21 18.98
C ILE A 195 -36.96 0.07 19.95
N ASP A 196 -37.24 1.11 20.72
CA ASP A 196 -38.30 1.09 21.74
C ASP A 196 -39.69 1.28 21.09
N ASN A 197 -39.88 2.38 20.36
CA ASN A 197 -41.19 2.74 19.80
C ASN A 197 -41.29 2.52 18.28
N ARG A 198 -41.43 1.26 17.87
CA ARG A 198 -41.56 0.88 16.45
C ARG A 198 -42.73 1.55 15.73
N ARG A 199 -43.84 1.85 16.42
CA ARG A 199 -45.03 2.46 15.81
C ARG A 199 -44.78 3.92 15.42
N ILE A 200 -44.18 4.71 16.32
CA ILE A 200 -43.84 6.12 16.04
C ILE A 200 -42.78 6.21 14.95
N LEU A 201 -41.80 5.29 14.94
CA LEU A 201 -40.80 5.21 13.88
C LEU A 201 -41.45 5.05 12.50
N MET A 202 -42.43 4.15 12.35
CA MET A 202 -43.11 3.95 11.06
C MET A 202 -43.90 5.18 10.60
N ILE A 203 -44.56 5.88 11.52
CA ILE A 203 -45.28 7.13 11.22
C ILE A 203 -44.29 8.23 10.78
N PHE A 204 -43.16 8.35 11.49
CA PHE A 204 -42.11 9.32 11.17
C PHE A 204 -41.46 9.03 9.81
N LEU A 205 -41.16 7.77 9.50
CA LEU A 205 -40.64 7.36 8.19
C LEU A 205 -41.65 7.68 7.07
N TYR A 206 -42.94 7.43 7.29
CA TYR A 206 -43.97 7.73 6.31
C TYR A 206 -44.03 9.22 5.96
N PHE A 207 -43.98 10.10 6.96
CA PHE A 207 -43.98 11.55 6.72
C PHE A 207 -42.68 12.06 6.09
N ASN A 208 -41.52 11.54 6.48
CA ASN A 208 -40.23 11.99 5.93
C ASN A 208 -39.92 11.42 4.56
N PHE A 209 -40.57 10.35 4.14
CA PHE A 209 -40.33 9.69 2.85
C PHE A 209 -40.29 10.68 1.68
N PHE A 210 -41.24 11.60 1.61
CA PHE A 210 -41.28 12.58 0.52
C PHE A 210 -40.05 13.50 0.52
N LEU A 211 -39.67 14.05 1.67
CA LEU A 211 -38.49 14.91 1.81
C LEU A 211 -37.19 14.15 1.51
N ASP A 212 -37.10 12.90 1.96
CA ASP A 212 -35.96 12.02 1.71
C ASP A 212 -35.73 11.77 0.23
N VAL A 213 -36.81 11.54 -0.54
CA VAL A 213 -36.71 11.32 -1.98
C VAL A 213 -36.10 12.54 -2.69
N PHE A 214 -36.48 13.77 -2.35
CA PHE A 214 -35.86 14.97 -2.94
C PHE A 214 -34.40 15.14 -2.54
N LEU A 215 -34.07 14.90 -1.26
CA LEU A 215 -32.70 15.01 -0.78
C LEU A 215 -31.78 13.99 -1.46
N VAL A 216 -32.25 12.75 -1.62
CA VAL A 216 -31.50 11.68 -2.32
C VAL A 216 -31.33 12.01 -3.80
N LEU A 217 -32.33 12.62 -4.46
CA LEU A 217 -32.21 13.06 -5.85
C LEU A 217 -31.10 14.09 -6.02
N ILE A 218 -31.09 15.14 -5.18
CA ILE A 218 -30.04 16.16 -5.21
C ILE A 218 -28.67 15.54 -4.88
N SER A 219 -28.61 14.69 -3.86
CA SER A 219 -27.38 13.98 -3.48
C SER A 219 -26.87 13.08 -4.59
N SER A 220 -27.75 12.46 -5.39
CA SER A 220 -27.37 11.61 -6.51
C SER A 220 -26.63 12.39 -7.59
N ILE A 221 -27.12 13.59 -7.93
CA ILE A 221 -26.46 14.49 -8.88
C ILE A 221 -25.06 14.88 -8.37
N VAL A 222 -24.96 15.25 -7.09
CA VAL A 222 -23.67 15.58 -6.46
C VAL A 222 -22.72 14.39 -6.48
N SER A 223 -23.20 13.18 -6.17
CA SER A 223 -22.41 11.96 -6.21
C SER A 223 -21.87 11.64 -7.61
N ILE A 224 -22.67 11.85 -8.66
CA ILE A 224 -22.21 11.68 -10.05
C ILE A 224 -21.08 12.67 -10.35
N ILE A 225 -21.22 13.94 -9.96
CA ILE A 225 -20.19 14.97 -10.18
C ILE A 225 -18.90 14.60 -9.44
N ILE A 226 -19.00 14.22 -8.16
CA ILE A 226 -17.86 13.78 -7.36
C ILE A 226 -17.20 12.54 -7.98
N SER A 227 -17.98 11.59 -8.48
CA SER A 227 -17.47 10.39 -9.15
C SER A 227 -16.72 10.72 -10.44
N ILE A 228 -17.20 11.68 -11.24
CA ILE A 228 -16.52 12.10 -12.48
C ILE A 228 -15.19 12.79 -12.14
N ILE A 229 -15.21 13.74 -11.21
CA ILE A 229 -13.99 14.45 -10.78
C ILE A 229 -13.00 13.46 -10.16
N GLY A 230 -13.48 12.60 -9.27
CA GLY A 230 -12.69 11.53 -8.66
C GLY A 230 -12.07 10.61 -9.70
N GLY A 231 -12.84 10.17 -10.70
CA GLY A 231 -12.37 9.35 -11.80
C GLY A 231 -11.25 10.02 -12.61
N ILE A 232 -11.43 11.28 -13.00
CA ILE A 232 -10.41 12.03 -13.77
C ILE A 232 -9.10 12.19 -12.98
N LEU A 233 -9.20 12.52 -11.69
CA LEU A 233 -8.01 12.70 -10.84
C LEU A 233 -7.27 11.37 -10.60
N HIS A 234 -8.01 10.30 -10.35
CA HIS A 234 -7.43 8.99 -10.06
C HIS A 234 -6.98 8.24 -11.31
N MET A 235 -7.42 8.62 -12.51
CA MET A 235 -7.02 7.97 -13.77
C MET A 235 -5.51 7.93 -14.01
N SER A 236 -4.76 8.88 -13.44
CA SER A 236 -3.30 8.95 -13.55
C SER A 236 -2.56 7.98 -12.62
N ARG A 237 -3.24 7.42 -11.62
CA ARG A 237 -2.67 6.49 -10.64
C ARG A 237 -3.16 5.08 -10.96
N LEU A 238 -2.24 4.13 -11.13
CA LEU A 238 -2.59 2.71 -11.33
C LEU A 238 -2.92 1.98 -10.03
N ASP A 239 -2.60 2.57 -8.88
CA ASP A 239 -2.76 1.93 -7.57
C ASP A 239 -4.23 1.87 -7.12
N TYR A 240 -5.13 2.57 -7.82
CA TYR A 240 -6.55 2.66 -7.49
C TYR A 240 -7.40 2.38 -8.72
N SER A 241 -8.30 1.40 -8.62
CA SER A 241 -9.29 1.19 -9.67
C SER A 241 -10.47 2.14 -9.48
N PRO A 242 -10.89 2.90 -10.50
CA PRO A 242 -12.12 3.69 -10.44
C PRO A 242 -13.38 2.81 -10.39
N MET A 243 -13.23 1.50 -10.63
CA MET A 243 -14.30 0.51 -10.60
C MET A 243 -14.52 0.00 -9.16
N GLY A 244 -15.75 -0.34 -8.81
CA GLY A 244 -16.05 -0.87 -7.47
C GLY A 244 -15.42 -2.24 -7.21
N ARG A 245 -15.29 -2.62 -5.93
CA ARG A 245 -14.52 -3.79 -5.47
C ARG A 245 -14.81 -5.14 -6.13
N LYS A 246 -16.02 -5.35 -6.63
CA LYS A 246 -16.41 -6.60 -7.32
C LYS A 246 -15.99 -6.65 -8.79
N VAL A 247 -15.65 -5.50 -9.38
CA VAL A 247 -15.38 -5.32 -10.80
C VAL A 247 -14.00 -4.72 -11.07
N GLU A 248 -13.14 -4.64 -10.05
CA GLU A 248 -11.74 -4.19 -10.16
C GLU A 248 -10.94 -5.00 -11.18
N THR A 249 -11.26 -6.28 -11.37
CA THR A 249 -10.58 -7.15 -12.35
C THR A 249 -10.87 -6.80 -13.81
N PHE A 250 -11.84 -5.93 -14.08
CA PHE A 250 -12.12 -5.46 -15.43
C PHE A 250 -11.15 -4.35 -15.87
N ASP A 251 -10.52 -3.69 -14.90
CA ASP A 251 -9.51 -2.67 -15.15
C ASP A 251 -8.16 -3.32 -15.42
N ALA A 252 -7.76 -3.32 -16.69
CA ALA A 252 -6.48 -3.89 -17.12
C ALA A 252 -5.26 -3.19 -16.50
N GLY A 253 -5.37 -1.89 -16.18
CA GLY A 253 -4.28 -1.13 -15.56
C GLY A 253 -4.05 -1.56 -14.12
N PHE A 254 -5.13 -1.56 -13.34
CA PHE A 254 -5.10 -2.03 -11.95
C PHE A 254 -4.75 -3.52 -11.84
N GLN A 255 -5.28 -4.36 -12.73
CA GLN A 255 -4.92 -5.77 -12.77
C GLN A 255 -3.42 -5.97 -13.04
N ALA A 256 -2.86 -5.25 -14.01
CA ALA A 256 -1.42 -5.33 -14.30
C ALA A 256 -0.56 -4.89 -13.11
N TYR A 257 -1.02 -3.89 -12.35
CA TYR A 257 -0.38 -3.48 -11.09
C TYR A 257 -0.40 -4.60 -10.05
N CYS A 258 -1.57 -5.17 -9.74
CA CYS A 258 -1.69 -6.27 -8.77
C CYS A 258 -0.82 -7.48 -9.15
N ASP A 259 -0.84 -7.84 -10.44
CA ASP A 259 -0.05 -8.93 -10.99
C ASP A 259 1.46 -8.69 -10.87
N SER A 260 1.91 -7.45 -11.14
CA SER A 260 3.31 -7.05 -10.96
C SER A 260 3.75 -7.15 -9.50
N ILE A 261 2.93 -6.72 -8.54
CA ILE A 261 3.29 -6.84 -7.12
C ILE A 261 3.35 -8.30 -6.69
N HIS A 262 2.44 -9.15 -7.16
CA HIS A 262 2.52 -10.58 -6.87
C HIS A 262 3.80 -11.21 -7.41
N MET A 263 4.27 -10.76 -8.58
CA MET A 263 5.53 -11.17 -9.18
C MET A 263 6.73 -10.67 -8.36
N GLU A 264 6.74 -9.38 -8.01
CA GLU A 264 7.80 -8.79 -7.19
C GLU A 264 7.89 -9.45 -5.81
N ALA A 265 6.76 -9.71 -5.16
CA ALA A 265 6.72 -10.37 -3.87
C ALA A 265 7.23 -11.83 -3.94
N ALA A 266 7.03 -12.50 -5.08
CA ALA A 266 7.56 -13.86 -5.29
C ALA A 266 9.09 -13.87 -5.51
N HIS A 267 9.63 -12.89 -6.23
CA HIS A 267 11.05 -12.86 -6.59
C HIS A 267 11.95 -12.08 -5.63
N ARG A 268 11.42 -11.04 -4.97
CA ARG A 268 12.18 -10.09 -4.14
C ARG A 268 11.64 -10.05 -2.71
N ASN A 269 11.46 -11.22 -2.10
CA ASN A 269 11.11 -11.26 -0.68
C ASN A 269 12.32 -10.83 0.19
N PRO A 270 12.23 -9.73 0.97
CA PRO A 270 13.35 -9.21 1.75
C PRO A 270 13.82 -10.19 2.83
N ILE A 271 12.92 -11.00 3.40
CA ILE A 271 13.25 -12.01 4.41
C ILE A 271 14.11 -13.12 3.77
N MET A 272 13.75 -13.57 2.57
CA MET A 272 14.53 -14.58 1.85
C MET A 272 15.91 -14.04 1.42
N LEU A 273 15.97 -12.78 0.98
CA LEU A 273 17.22 -12.14 0.57
C LEU A 273 18.18 -11.95 1.75
N THR A 274 17.68 -11.48 2.89
CA THR A 274 18.50 -11.34 4.11
C THR A 274 18.95 -12.70 4.65
N PHE A 275 18.08 -13.71 4.63
CA PHE A 275 18.44 -15.08 5.01
C PHE A 275 19.53 -15.67 4.11
N SER A 276 19.39 -15.55 2.79
CA SER A 276 20.39 -16.07 1.85
C SER A 276 21.72 -15.32 1.94
N SER A 277 21.69 -13.99 2.12
CA SER A 277 22.88 -13.17 2.38
C SER A 277 23.59 -13.57 3.68
N SER A 278 22.83 -13.79 4.76
CA SER A 278 23.37 -14.28 6.05
C SER A 278 24.00 -15.67 5.92
N LEU A 279 23.33 -16.61 5.22
CA LEU A 279 23.90 -17.92 4.93
C LEU A 279 25.19 -17.84 4.11
N TYR A 280 25.21 -17.00 3.07
CA TYR A 280 26.39 -16.80 2.24
C TYR A 280 27.56 -16.22 3.05
N GLY A 281 27.29 -15.23 3.90
CA GLY A 281 28.26 -14.68 4.84
C GLY A 281 28.84 -15.74 5.78
N CYS A 282 27.99 -16.56 6.38
CA CYS A 282 28.41 -17.67 7.25
C CYS A 282 29.28 -18.69 6.51
N ILE A 283 28.94 -19.07 5.27
CA ILE A 283 29.74 -19.99 4.46
C ILE A 283 31.11 -19.39 4.14
N LYS A 284 31.15 -18.11 3.74
CA LYS A 284 32.39 -17.41 3.39
C LYS A 284 33.32 -17.27 4.60
N ILE A 285 32.78 -16.92 5.78
CA ILE A 285 33.54 -16.89 7.04
C ILE A 285 34.09 -18.28 7.34
N LYS A 286 33.28 -19.33 7.24
CA LYS A 286 33.72 -20.71 7.48
C LYS A 286 34.81 -21.17 6.50
N GLN A 287 34.72 -20.78 5.23
CA GLN A 287 35.78 -21.03 4.23
C GLN A 287 37.07 -20.29 4.55
N HIS A 288 37.00 -19.03 4.99
CA HIS A 288 38.18 -18.25 5.39
C HIS A 288 38.81 -18.83 6.67
N SER A 289 37.99 -19.21 7.66
CA SER A 289 38.44 -19.89 8.88
C SER A 289 39.07 -21.24 8.57
N VAL A 290 38.53 -22.05 7.65
CA VAL A 290 39.13 -23.32 7.23
C VAL A 290 40.44 -23.09 6.45
N LYS A 291 40.54 -22.05 5.62
CA LYS A 291 41.78 -21.71 4.91
C LYS A 291 42.90 -21.27 5.87
N HIS A 292 42.57 -20.45 6.88
CA HIS A 292 43.52 -20.10 7.95
C HIS A 292 43.84 -21.29 8.86
N MET A 293 42.86 -22.15 9.12
CA MET A 293 43.06 -23.39 9.86
C MET A 293 44.01 -24.32 9.10
N ILE A 294 43.86 -24.56 7.79
CA ILE A 294 44.80 -25.39 7.01
C ILE A 294 46.24 -24.83 7.05
N ILE A 295 46.41 -23.51 7.12
CA ILE A 295 47.74 -22.88 7.29
C ILE A 295 48.29 -23.08 8.72
N SER A 296 47.43 -23.15 9.75
CA SER A 296 47.83 -23.37 11.15
C SER A 296 47.81 -24.85 11.60
N THR A 297 47.15 -25.76 10.88
CA THR A 297 46.99 -27.19 11.26
C THR A 297 48.22 -28.01 10.89
N ARG A 298 49.26 -27.42 10.28
CA ARG A 298 50.58 -28.05 10.23
C ARG A 298 51.33 -27.98 11.57
N ALA A 299 50.79 -27.26 12.56
CA ALA A 299 51.47 -27.00 13.83
C ALA A 299 50.82 -27.62 15.08
N ASN A 300 49.56 -28.07 15.07
CA ASN A 300 48.94 -28.69 16.23
C ASN A 300 47.84 -29.68 15.81
N GLU A 301 48.16 -30.98 15.82
CA GLU A 301 47.17 -32.03 16.05
C GLU A 301 46.72 -31.95 17.52
N GLU A 302 45.47 -32.29 17.78
CA GLU A 302 44.85 -32.37 19.11
C GLU A 302 44.32 -31.06 19.73
N LEU A 303 43.14 -30.61 19.30
CA LEU A 303 42.11 -30.19 20.27
C LEU A 303 40.71 -30.07 19.64
N GLY A 304 39.72 -30.66 20.31
CA GLY A 304 38.38 -30.07 20.36
C GLY A 304 37.36 -30.57 19.35
N LYS A 305 36.76 -31.71 19.68
CA LYS A 305 35.50 -32.21 19.11
C LYS A 305 34.37 -31.17 19.25
N ASP A 306 33.83 -30.70 18.12
CA ASP A 306 32.80 -29.64 17.95
C ASP A 306 31.37 -30.05 18.42
N TYR A 307 31.21 -30.57 19.64
CA TYR A 307 29.96 -31.18 20.14
C TYR A 307 28.98 -30.17 20.76
N SER A 308 29.44 -28.96 21.10
CA SER A 308 28.64 -27.92 21.79
C SER A 308 27.57 -27.28 20.89
N SER A 309 27.85 -27.12 19.60
CA SER A 309 26.95 -26.43 18.66
C SER A 309 25.59 -27.14 18.51
N THR A 310 25.57 -28.48 18.56
CA THR A 310 24.37 -29.26 18.27
C THR A 310 23.40 -29.31 19.45
N ALA A 311 23.91 -29.37 20.68
CA ALA A 311 23.08 -29.31 21.89
C ALA A 311 22.43 -27.93 22.05
N ILE A 312 23.20 -26.86 21.79
CA ILE A 312 22.70 -25.47 21.83
C ILE A 312 21.59 -25.24 20.80
N LYS A 313 21.76 -25.69 19.55
CA LYS A 313 20.71 -25.60 18.51
C LYS A 313 19.43 -26.35 18.89
N LYS A 314 19.57 -27.54 19.52
CA LYS A 314 18.42 -28.31 20.03
C LYS A 314 17.69 -27.55 21.15
N LEU A 315 18.43 -26.89 22.04
CA LEU A 315 17.85 -26.07 23.11
C LEU A 315 17.10 -24.86 22.56
N TYR A 316 17.69 -24.10 21.62
CA TYR A 316 17.01 -22.98 20.96
C TYR A 316 15.72 -23.41 20.25
N LEU A 317 15.75 -24.57 19.59
CA LEU A 317 14.57 -25.12 18.92
C LEU A 317 13.45 -25.45 19.92
N ILE A 318 13.80 -26.04 21.07
CA ILE A 318 12.83 -26.34 22.14
C ILE A 318 12.23 -25.03 22.69
N LEU A 319 13.05 -24.01 22.94
CA LEU A 319 12.58 -22.70 23.41
C LEU A 319 11.61 -22.03 22.43
N ILE A 320 11.89 -22.08 21.13
CA ILE A 320 11.01 -21.51 20.09
C ILE A 320 9.67 -22.24 20.07
N LEU A 321 9.66 -23.57 20.21
CA LEU A 321 8.44 -24.38 20.21
C LEU A 321 7.61 -24.19 21.49
N LEU A 322 8.24 -24.03 22.65
CA LEU A 322 7.56 -23.72 23.91
C LEU A 322 6.83 -22.37 23.83
N ARG A 323 7.46 -21.36 23.21
CA ARG A 323 6.86 -20.03 23.05
C ARG A 323 5.77 -19.97 21.98
N ASN A 324 5.75 -20.91 21.02
CA ASN A 324 4.83 -20.93 19.88
C ASN A 324 4.20 -22.33 19.70
N PRO A 325 3.14 -22.66 20.46
CA PRO A 325 2.56 -24.01 20.46
C PRO A 325 1.96 -24.41 19.10
N SER A 326 1.47 -23.46 18.32
CA SER A 326 0.93 -23.68 16.97
C SER A 326 1.98 -24.25 15.99
N LEU A 327 3.27 -23.91 16.17
CA LEU A 327 4.35 -24.40 15.32
C LEU A 327 4.66 -25.89 15.55
N VAL A 328 4.30 -26.44 16.72
CA VAL A 328 4.50 -27.87 17.03
C VAL A 328 3.67 -28.74 16.11
N VAL A 329 2.39 -28.38 15.93
CA VAL A 329 1.46 -29.10 15.05
C VAL A 329 1.93 -29.02 13.60
N LEU A 330 2.26 -27.81 13.13
CA LEU A 330 2.76 -27.60 11.76
C LEU A 330 4.04 -28.37 11.47
N ARG A 331 4.97 -28.40 12.42
CA ARG A 331 6.23 -29.14 12.29
C ARG A 331 5.97 -30.65 12.19
N THR A 332 5.11 -31.20 13.03
CA THR A 332 4.77 -32.63 13.00
C THR A 332 4.14 -33.02 11.66
N HIS A 333 3.20 -32.22 11.14
CA HIS A 333 2.63 -32.43 9.82
C HIS A 333 3.67 -32.33 8.69
N ALA A 334 4.55 -31.34 8.73
CA ALA A 334 5.62 -31.18 7.74
C ALA A 334 6.58 -32.38 7.76
N PHE A 335 6.94 -32.87 8.95
CA PHE A 335 7.82 -34.02 9.13
C PHE A 335 7.19 -35.30 8.56
N ASN A 336 5.90 -35.53 8.83
CA ASN A 336 5.16 -36.68 8.28
C ASN A 336 5.11 -36.62 6.74
N ARG A 337 4.81 -35.45 6.16
CA ARG A 337 4.84 -35.28 4.69
C ARG A 337 6.20 -35.59 4.08
N LEU A 338 7.30 -35.21 4.74
CA LEU A 338 8.65 -35.51 4.25
C LEU A 338 8.94 -37.01 4.30
N LYS A 339 8.48 -37.71 5.35
CA LYS A 339 8.59 -39.16 5.49
C LYS A 339 7.82 -39.89 4.39
N ASP A 340 6.59 -39.43 4.10
CA ASP A 340 5.74 -40.02 3.07
C ASP A 340 6.34 -39.84 1.67
N LYS A 341 6.85 -38.65 1.34
CA LYS A 341 7.58 -38.41 0.08
C LYS A 341 8.82 -39.28 -0.07
N LYS A 342 9.57 -39.48 1.02
CA LYS A 342 10.75 -40.34 1.00
C LYS A 342 10.34 -41.78 0.69
N ASN A 343 9.28 -42.29 1.30
CA ASN A 343 8.78 -43.64 1.06
C ASN A 343 8.20 -43.84 -0.36
N GLN A 344 7.66 -42.79 -1.00
CA GLN A 344 7.20 -42.84 -2.40
C GLN A 344 8.35 -42.88 -3.41
N ASN A 345 9.50 -42.29 -3.12
CA ASN A 345 10.68 -42.30 -4.00
C ASN A 345 11.50 -43.61 -3.91
N PHE A 346 11.15 -44.54 -3.00
CA PHE A 346 11.80 -45.84 -2.83
C PHE A 346 10.94 -47.03 -3.37
N LYS A 347 9.79 -46.74 -3.98
CA LYS A 347 9.04 -47.67 -4.83
C LYS A 347 9.21 -47.26 -6.28
#